data_AF-A0A227J884-F1
#
_entry.id   AF-A0A227J884-F1
#
_cell.length_a   1.000
_cell.length_b   1.000
_cell.length_c   1.000
_cell.angle_alpha   90.00
_cell.angle_beta   90.00
_cell.angle_gamma   90.00
#
_symmetry.space_group_name_H-M   'P 1'
#
loop_
_entity.id
_entity.type
_entity.pdbx_description
1 polymer ?
#
loop_
_entity_poly.entity_id
_entity_poly.type
_entity_poly.pdbx_seq_one_letter_code
_entity_poly.pdbx_strand_id
1 'polypeptide(L)'
;PLLALPELVEQAQNAVQTAAQHHDDLNLVADLPGWAYGIVITASIAIVVVGGHFLSRPLLKYVASSGLREIFTATALMLVIGIAALMSLVGLSPALGTFLAGVVLANSEFRHELESNIEPFKGLLLGLFFITVGAGINFSVLFGDFW
;
A
#
# COMPACT_ATOMS: atom_id res chain seq x y z
N PRO A 1 -17.50 2.49 30.46
CA PRO A 1 -17.20 2.66 29.01
C PRO A 1 -15.70 2.62 28.64
N LEU A 2 -14.78 3.12 29.48
CA LEU A 2 -13.33 3.10 29.21
C LEU A 2 -12.63 1.74 29.39
N LEU A 3 -13.30 0.77 30.03
CA LEU A 3 -12.75 -0.56 30.32
C LEU A 3 -12.69 -1.52 29.12
N ALA A 4 -13.37 -1.20 28.00
CA ALA A 4 -13.37 -2.04 26.79
C ALA A 4 -12.31 -1.62 25.75
N LEU A 5 -11.64 -0.49 25.96
CA LEU A 5 -10.60 0.01 25.06
C LEU A 5 -9.40 -0.94 24.87
N PRO A 6 -8.84 -1.59 25.92
CA PRO A 6 -7.72 -2.50 25.71
C PRO A 6 -8.10 -3.70 24.84
N GLU A 7 -9.28 -4.29 25.05
CA GLU A 7 -9.77 -5.38 24.19
C GLU A 7 -10.01 -4.93 22.75
N LEU A 8 -10.56 -3.73 22.52
CA LEU A 8 -10.78 -3.20 21.17
C LEU A 8 -9.45 -2.96 20.43
N VAL A 9 -8.41 -2.51 21.13
CA VAL A 9 -7.07 -2.33 20.56
C VAL A 9 -6.44 -3.67 20.20
N GLU A 10 -6.52 -4.66 21.09
CA GLU A 10 -5.97 -5.99 20.86
C GLU A 10 -6.72 -6.70 19.72
N GLN A 11 -8.04 -6.57 19.66
CA GLN A 11 -8.86 -7.13 18.58
C GLN A 11 -8.58 -6.45 17.24
N ALA A 12 -8.33 -5.14 17.22
CA ALA A 12 -7.90 -4.42 16.01
C ALA A 12 -6.50 -4.85 15.55
N GLN A 13 -5.55 -5.01 16.47
CA GLN A 13 -4.20 -5.50 16.16
C GLN A 13 -4.23 -6.93 15.62
N ASN A 14 -5.01 -7.82 16.24
CA ASN A 14 -5.20 -9.19 15.78
C ASN A 14 -5.87 -9.25 14.40
N ALA A 15 -6.85 -8.39 14.12
CA ALA A 15 -7.46 -8.30 12.79
C ALA A 15 -6.45 -7.87 11.72
N VAL A 16 -5.59 -6.88 12.02
CA VAL A 16 -4.51 -6.44 11.13
C VAL A 16 -3.46 -7.54 10.92
N GLN A 17 -3.08 -8.25 11.98
CA GLN A 17 -2.13 -9.37 11.90
C GLN A 17 -2.70 -10.56 11.13
N THR A 18 -3.97 -10.91 11.33
CA THR A 18 -4.64 -12.00 10.61
C THR A 18 -4.74 -11.68 9.11
N ALA A 19 -5.06 -10.42 8.77
CA ALA A 19 -5.04 -9.96 7.37
C ALA A 19 -3.64 -9.99 6.76
N ALA A 20 -2.59 -9.72 7.56
CA ALA A 20 -1.20 -9.84 7.11
C ALA A 20 -0.75 -11.30 6.94
N GLN A 21 -1.21 -12.23 7.79
CA GLN A 21 -0.88 -13.66 7.70
C GLN A 21 -1.54 -14.35 6.51
N HIS A 22 -2.77 -13.97 6.15
CA HIS A 22 -3.45 -14.49 4.96
C HIS A 22 -2.71 -14.20 3.64
N HIS A 23 -1.71 -13.31 3.68
CA HIS A 23 -0.90 -12.90 2.55
C HIS A 23 0.25 -13.86 2.23
N ASP A 24 0.80 -14.54 3.24
CA ASP A 24 1.91 -15.48 3.05
C ASP A 24 1.46 -16.75 2.30
N ASP A 25 0.19 -17.15 2.44
CA ASP A 25 -0.39 -18.33 1.79
C ASP A 25 -0.64 -18.15 0.26
N LEU A 26 -0.69 -16.91 -0.24
CA LEU A 26 -0.95 -16.61 -1.66
C LEU A 26 0.33 -16.44 -2.50
N ASN A 27 1.49 -16.73 -1.92
CA ASN A 27 2.79 -16.46 -2.52
C ASN A 27 3.15 -17.53 -3.57
N LEU A 28 2.88 -17.23 -4.84
CA LEU A 28 3.04 -18.14 -5.99
C LEU A 28 4.50 -18.52 -6.28
N VAL A 29 5.45 -17.90 -5.58
CA VAL A 29 6.89 -17.91 -5.90
C VAL A 29 7.70 -18.60 -4.79
N ALA A 30 7.05 -19.07 -3.72
CA ALA A 30 7.71 -19.61 -2.52
C ALA A 30 8.57 -20.87 -2.79
N ASP A 31 8.16 -21.72 -3.73
CA ASP A 31 8.85 -23.00 -4.01
C ASP A 31 9.96 -22.89 -5.09
N LEU A 32 10.26 -21.67 -5.56
CA LEU A 32 11.20 -21.48 -6.68
C LEU A 32 12.67 -21.42 -6.21
N PRO A 33 13.62 -21.87 -7.05
CA PRO A 33 15.04 -21.66 -6.81
C PRO A 33 15.38 -20.18 -6.61
N GLY A 34 16.30 -19.83 -5.71
CA GLY A 34 16.57 -18.42 -5.35
C GLY A 34 16.96 -17.50 -6.52
N TRP A 35 17.62 -18.03 -7.56
CA TRP A 35 17.90 -17.28 -8.79
C TRP A 35 16.63 -16.98 -9.60
N ALA A 36 15.69 -17.92 -9.65
CA ALA A 36 14.42 -17.78 -10.35
C ALA A 36 13.50 -16.81 -9.60
N TYR A 37 13.49 -16.89 -8.26
CA TYR A 37 12.80 -15.95 -7.39
C TYR A 37 13.21 -14.49 -7.68
N GLY A 38 14.51 -14.21 -7.76
CA GLY A 38 15.02 -12.88 -8.08
C GLY A 38 14.59 -12.39 -9.48
N ILE A 39 14.58 -13.27 -10.48
CA ILE A 39 14.12 -12.94 -11.83
C ILE A 39 12.63 -12.62 -11.83
N VAL A 40 11.80 -13.42 -11.15
CA VAL A 40 10.35 -13.22 -11.08
C VAL A 40 9.99 -11.91 -10.38
N ILE A 41 10.68 -11.56 -9.29
CA ILE A 41 10.51 -10.26 -8.63
C ILE A 41 10.85 -9.12 -9.59
N THR A 42 12.03 -9.19 -10.21
CA THR A 42 12.50 -8.13 -11.11
C THR A 42 11.56 -7.95 -12.30
N ALA A 43 11.11 -9.06 -12.89
CA ALA A 43 10.15 -9.07 -13.98
C ALA A 43 8.79 -8.52 -13.55
N SER A 44 8.28 -8.90 -12.36
CA SER A 44 7.01 -8.42 -11.82
C SER A 44 7.03 -6.91 -11.60
N ILE A 45 8.11 -6.38 -11.01
CA ILE A 45 8.30 -4.93 -10.86
C ILE A 45 8.31 -4.25 -12.23
N ALA A 46 9.07 -4.76 -13.20
CA ALA A 46 9.13 -4.19 -14.54
C ALA A 46 7.75 -4.22 -15.22
N ILE A 47 7.02 -5.33 -15.13
CA ILE A 47 5.68 -5.50 -15.68
C ILE A 47 4.71 -4.51 -15.05
N VAL A 48 4.72 -4.32 -13.74
CA VAL A 48 3.83 -3.37 -13.09
C VAL A 48 4.21 -1.92 -13.39
N VAL A 49 5.50 -1.58 -13.49
CA VAL A 49 5.91 -0.23 -13.86
C VAL A 49 5.47 0.10 -15.29
N VAL A 50 5.76 -0.79 -16.24
CA VAL A 50 5.39 -0.59 -17.66
C VAL A 50 3.89 -0.70 -17.86
N GLY A 51 3.28 -1.75 -17.33
CA GLY A 51 1.85 -2.01 -17.41
C GLY A 51 1.04 -0.94 -16.70
N GLY A 52 1.45 -0.52 -15.51
CA GLY A 52 0.84 0.58 -14.77
C GLY A 52 0.99 1.91 -15.51
N HIS A 53 2.14 2.21 -16.12
CA HIS A 53 2.30 3.41 -16.93
C HIS A 53 1.36 3.40 -18.16
N PHE A 54 1.24 2.26 -18.83
CA PHE A 54 0.38 2.13 -20.00
C PHE A 54 -1.11 2.08 -19.66
N LEU A 55 -1.49 1.48 -18.53
CA LEU A 55 -2.87 1.26 -18.11
C LEU A 55 -3.44 2.45 -17.33
N SER A 56 -2.63 3.13 -16.53
CA SER A 56 -3.06 4.32 -15.78
C SER A 56 -3.57 5.41 -16.71
N ARG A 57 -2.91 5.61 -17.86
CA ARG A 57 -3.29 6.64 -18.83
C ARG A 57 -4.72 6.49 -19.39
N PRO A 58 -5.11 5.39 -20.06
CA PRO A 58 -6.47 5.23 -20.58
C PRO A 58 -7.51 5.12 -19.48
N LEU A 59 -7.21 4.47 -18.35
CA LEU A 59 -8.16 4.35 -17.24
C LEU A 59 -8.46 5.71 -16.61
N LEU A 60 -7.42 6.48 -16.27
CA LEU A 60 -7.60 7.80 -15.68
C LEU A 60 -8.20 8.78 -16.68
N LYS A 61 -7.86 8.69 -17.97
CA LYS A 61 -8.50 9.52 -19.00
C LYS A 61 -9.99 9.22 -19.17
N TYR A 62 -10.37 7.94 -19.15
CA TYR A 62 -11.77 7.53 -19.18
C TYR A 62 -12.52 8.09 -17.98
N VAL A 63 -11.94 7.98 -16.79
CA VAL A 63 -12.56 8.47 -15.56
C VAL A 63 -12.59 10.00 -15.49
N ALA A 64 -11.54 10.69 -15.93
CA ALA A 64 -11.50 12.15 -16.00
C ALA A 64 -12.61 12.70 -16.92
N SER A 65 -13.03 11.94 -17.94
CA SER A 65 -14.16 12.34 -18.79
C SER A 65 -15.51 12.38 -18.06
N SER A 66 -15.63 11.73 -16.90
CA SER A 66 -16.84 11.83 -16.06
C SER A 66 -16.99 13.16 -15.34
N GLY A 67 -15.89 13.91 -15.14
CA GLY A 67 -15.86 15.18 -14.41
C GLY A 67 -16.07 15.07 -12.89
N LEU A 68 -16.22 13.86 -12.34
CA LEU A 68 -16.39 13.64 -10.89
C LEU A 68 -15.05 13.33 -10.20
N ARG A 69 -14.70 14.15 -9.21
CA ARG A 69 -13.47 14.01 -8.42
C ARG A 69 -13.46 12.73 -7.57
N GLU A 70 -14.64 12.29 -7.14
CA GLU A 70 -14.84 11.08 -6.34
C GLU A 70 -14.44 9.83 -7.12
N ILE A 71 -14.91 9.71 -8.38
CA ILE A 71 -14.61 8.54 -9.23
C ILE A 71 -13.12 8.51 -9.58
N PHE A 72 -12.53 9.69 -9.84
CA PHE A 72 -11.10 9.80 -10.09
C PHE A 72 -10.27 9.30 -8.89
N THR A 73 -10.57 9.78 -7.70
CA THR A 73 -9.88 9.38 -6.46
C THR A 73 -10.10 7.89 -6.18
N ALA A 74 -11.33 7.38 -6.32
CA ALA A 74 -11.63 5.97 -6.16
C ALA A 74 -10.84 5.09 -7.15
N THR A 75 -10.71 5.53 -8.41
CA THR A 75 -9.95 4.80 -9.43
C THR A 75 -8.44 4.81 -9.14
N ALA A 76 -7.90 5.96 -8.70
CA ALA A 76 -6.51 6.06 -8.29
C ALA A 76 -6.21 5.13 -7.11
N LEU A 77 -7.07 5.11 -6.08
CA LEU A 77 -6.94 4.18 -4.95
C LEU A 77 -7.12 2.72 -5.36
N MET A 78 -8.06 2.42 -6.26
CA MET A 78 -8.25 1.08 -6.83
C MET A 78 -6.99 0.60 -7.55
N LEU A 79 -6.31 1.46 -8.30
CA LEU A 79 -5.04 1.13 -8.93
C LEU A 79 -3.94 0.86 -7.91
N VAL A 80 -3.83 1.70 -6.87
CA VAL A 80 -2.85 1.52 -5.79
C VAL A 80 -3.07 0.18 -5.06
N ILE A 81 -4.32 -0.12 -4.68
CA ILE A 81 -4.69 -1.36 -4.02
C ILE A 81 -4.48 -2.56 -4.96
N GLY A 82 -4.86 -2.44 -6.23
CA GLY A 82 -4.68 -3.49 -7.23
C GLY A 82 -3.21 -3.84 -7.46
N ILE A 83 -2.34 -2.83 -7.56
CA ILE A 83 -0.90 -3.04 -7.67
C ILE A 83 -0.33 -3.66 -6.39
N ALA A 84 -0.74 -3.19 -5.21
CA ALA A 84 -0.31 -3.78 -3.95
C ALA A 84 -0.71 -5.26 -3.84
N ALA A 85 -1.95 -5.60 -4.23
CA ALA A 85 -2.43 -6.98 -4.28
C ALA A 85 -1.62 -7.83 -5.26
N LEU A 86 -1.36 -7.33 -6.48
CA LEU A 86 -0.54 -8.04 -7.48
C LEU A 86 0.88 -8.31 -6.97
N MET A 87 1.51 -7.33 -6.31
CA MET A 87 2.87 -7.50 -5.77
C MET A 87 2.93 -8.51 -4.64
N SER A 88 1.84 -8.63 -3.90
CA SER A 88 1.78 -9.55 -2.76
C SER A 88 1.69 -11.01 -3.21
N LEU A 89 1.11 -11.28 -4.39
CA LEU A 89 1.15 -12.60 -5.02
C LEU A 89 2.57 -13.08 -5.36
N VAL A 90 3.52 -12.15 -5.45
CA VAL A 90 4.94 -12.38 -5.77
C VAL A 90 5.81 -12.37 -4.49
N GLY A 91 5.20 -12.26 -3.32
CA GLY A 91 5.89 -12.26 -2.04
C GLY A 91 6.52 -10.93 -1.66
N LEU A 92 6.14 -9.84 -2.34
CA LEU A 92 6.57 -8.50 -1.99
C LEU A 92 5.59 -7.86 -1.00
N SER A 93 6.11 -7.04 -0.09
CA SER A 93 5.25 -6.41 0.91
C SER A 93 4.23 -5.46 0.25
N PRO A 94 3.00 -5.39 0.77
CA PRO A 94 2.00 -4.46 0.25
C PRO A 94 2.47 -3.00 0.33
N ALA A 95 3.31 -2.63 1.30
CA ALA A 95 3.92 -1.30 1.39
C ALA A 95 4.84 -0.99 0.19
N LEU A 96 5.64 -1.97 -0.26
CA LEU A 96 6.46 -1.81 -1.47
C LEU A 96 5.59 -1.66 -2.72
N GLY A 97 4.50 -2.46 -2.80
CA GLY A 97 3.55 -2.38 -3.90
C GLY A 97 2.83 -1.03 -3.99
N THR A 98 2.34 -0.48 -2.87
CA THR A 98 1.71 0.84 -2.85
C THR A 98 2.70 1.97 -3.16
N PHE A 99 3.96 1.86 -2.71
CA PHE A 99 5.03 2.78 -3.09
C PHE A 99 5.27 2.77 -4.61
N LEU A 100 5.40 1.58 -5.20
CA LEU A 100 5.61 1.43 -6.64
C LEU A 100 4.43 1.98 -7.45
N ALA A 101 3.19 1.71 -7.01
CA ALA A 101 1.99 2.29 -7.60
C ALA A 101 2.03 3.82 -7.58
N GLY A 102 2.46 4.40 -6.46
CA GLY A 102 2.66 5.85 -6.32
C GLY A 102 3.68 6.40 -7.30
N VAL A 103 4.83 5.72 -7.50
CA VAL A 103 5.84 6.11 -8.50
C VAL A 103 5.27 6.08 -9.92
N VAL A 104 4.50 5.04 -10.27
CA VAL A 104 3.82 4.94 -11.57
C VAL A 104 2.83 6.09 -11.77
N LEU A 105 2.01 6.38 -10.77
CA LEU A 105 0.99 7.44 -10.82
C LEU A 105 1.61 8.85 -10.86
N ALA A 106 2.71 9.06 -10.13
CA ALA A 106 3.44 10.33 -10.11
C ALA A 106 4.03 10.69 -11.49
N ASN A 107 4.36 9.68 -12.30
CA ASN A 107 4.85 9.87 -13.67
C ASN A 107 3.73 9.95 -14.73
N SER A 108 2.46 9.88 -14.33
CA SER A 108 1.32 9.99 -15.25
C SER A 108 0.99 11.45 -15.62
N GLU A 109 0.27 11.64 -16.74
CA GLU A 109 -0.18 12.97 -17.19
C GLU A 109 -1.15 13.64 -16.19
N PHE A 110 -1.78 12.85 -15.32
CA PHE A 110 -2.75 13.31 -14.33
C PHE A 110 -2.15 13.64 -12.96
N ARG A 111 -0.82 13.62 -12.79
CA ARG A 111 -0.17 13.83 -11.49
C ARG A 111 -0.66 15.06 -10.72
N HIS A 112 -0.96 16.17 -11.41
CA HIS A 112 -1.40 17.42 -10.77
C HIS A 112 -2.82 17.30 -10.22
N GLU A 113 -3.69 16.57 -10.93
CA GLU A 113 -5.05 16.30 -10.46
C GLU A 113 -5.03 15.36 -9.26
N LEU A 114 -4.19 14.31 -9.31
CA LEU A 114 -3.94 13.45 -8.15
C LEU A 114 -3.38 14.23 -6.97
N GLU A 115 -2.42 15.12 -7.21
CA GLU A 115 -1.80 15.92 -6.16
C GLU A 115 -2.83 16.83 -5.50
N SER A 116 -3.64 17.56 -6.27
CA SER A 116 -4.72 18.41 -5.73
C SER A 116 -5.76 17.60 -4.94
N ASN A 117 -6.05 16.36 -5.37
CA ASN A 117 -7.01 15.50 -4.70
C ASN A 117 -6.47 14.90 -3.39
N ILE A 118 -5.18 14.59 -3.34
CA ILE A 118 -4.54 13.94 -2.19
C ILE A 118 -4.00 14.95 -1.17
N GLU A 119 -3.70 16.19 -1.58
CA GLU A 119 -3.14 17.25 -0.73
C GLU A 119 -3.86 17.43 0.62
N PRO A 120 -5.21 17.48 0.70
CA PRO A 120 -5.92 17.60 1.98
C PRO A 120 -5.70 16.42 2.92
N PHE A 121 -5.39 15.24 2.38
CA PHE A 121 -5.19 14.01 3.15
C PHE A 121 -3.73 13.81 3.58
N LYS A 122 -2.77 14.49 2.95
CA LYS A 122 -1.33 14.32 3.27
C LYS A 122 -1.06 14.53 4.76
N GLY A 123 -1.60 15.60 5.35
CA GLY A 123 -1.45 15.89 6.78
C GLY A 123 -2.15 14.87 7.69
N LEU A 124 -3.33 14.40 7.30
CA LEU A 124 -4.08 13.39 8.04
C LEU A 124 -3.38 12.02 8.02
N LEU A 125 -2.90 11.58 6.86
CA LEU A 125 -2.15 10.34 6.70
C LEU A 125 -0.83 10.36 7.46
N LEU A 126 -0.13 11.51 7.47
CA LEU A 126 1.09 11.69 8.25
C LEU A 126 0.80 11.63 9.76
N GLY A 127 -0.26 12.30 10.21
CA GLY A 127 -0.71 12.22 11.61
C GLY A 127 -1.09 10.80 12.01
N LEU A 128 -1.86 10.10 11.17
CA LEU A 128 -2.24 8.70 11.40
C LEU A 128 -1.00 7.80 11.45
N PHE A 129 -0.06 7.93 10.51
CA PHE A 129 1.20 7.19 10.50
C PHE A 129 1.94 7.34 11.83
N PHE A 130 2.15 8.58 12.29
CA PHE A 130 2.83 8.84 13.55
C PHE A 130 2.08 8.28 14.76
N ILE A 131 0.75 8.32 14.77
CA ILE A 131 -0.04 7.69 15.84
C ILE A 131 0.17 6.18 15.84
N THR A 132 0.05 5.49 14.70
CA THR A 132 0.23 4.03 14.62
C THR A 132 1.65 3.59 14.96
N VAL A 133 2.67 4.22 14.36
CA VAL A 133 4.07 3.87 14.61
C VAL A 133 4.46 4.22 16.03
N GLY A 134 4.06 5.39 16.53
CA GLY A 134 4.31 5.84 17.90
C GLY A 134 3.66 4.95 18.95
N ALA A 135 2.43 4.49 18.71
CA ALA A 135 1.73 3.55 19.60
C ALA A 135 2.35 2.15 19.60
N GLY A 136 3.02 1.76 18.50
CA GLY A 136 3.77 0.50 18.39
C GLY A 136 5.13 0.51 19.11
N ILE A 137 5.58 1.66 19.63
CA ILE A 137 6.85 1.76 20.35
C ILE A 137 6.72 1.05 21.70
N ASN A 138 7.52 0.01 21.89
CA ASN A 138 7.65 -0.63 23.19
C ASN A 138 8.61 0.17 24.08
N PHE A 139 8.05 1.03 24.92
CA PHE A 139 8.83 1.85 25.86
C PHE A 139 9.63 1.01 26.87
N SER A 140 9.17 -0.20 27.23
CA SER A 140 9.91 -1.05 28.18
C SER A 140 11.23 -1.54 27.59
N VAL A 141 11.27 -1.89 26.31
CA VAL A 141 12.51 -2.22 25.58
C VAL A 141 13.36 -0.97 25.38
N LEU A 142 12.72 0.14 24.99
CA LEU A 142 13.41 1.39 24.69
C LEU A 142 14.14 1.99 25.91
N PHE A 143 13.63 1.80 27.13
CA PHE A 143 14.30 2.21 28.36
C PHE A 143 15.20 1.11 28.97
N GLY A 144 14.95 -0.17 28.65
CA GLY A 144 15.75 -1.29 29.13
C GLY A 144 17.11 -1.41 28.45
N ASP A 145 17.19 -1.10 27.15
CA ASP A 145 18.45 -1.13 26.38
C ASP A 145 19.22 0.21 26.40
N PHE A 146 18.66 1.25 27.05
CA PHE A 146 19.26 2.59 27.07
C PHE A 146 20.34 2.76 28.16
N TRP A 147 20.49 1.80 29.08
CA TRP A 147 21.49 1.82 30.15
C TRP A 147 22.41 0.59 30.11
#